data_AF-H6RXC8-F1
#
_entry.id   AF-H6RXC8-F1
#
_cell.length_a   1.000
_cell.length_b   1.000
_cell.length_c   1.000
_cell.angle_alpha   90.00
_cell.angle_beta   90.00
_cell.angle_gamma   90.00
#
_symmetry.space_group_name_H-M   'P 1'
#
loop_
_entity.id
_entity.type
_entity.pdbx_description
1 polymer ?
#
loop_
_entity_poly.entity_id
_entity_poly.type
_entity_poly.pdbx_seq_one_letter_code
_entity_poly.pdbx_strand_id
1 'polypeptide(L)'
;MAQDPGRRTHVDVLPRRRATGMEVAGPTPTQKTRFFGVRTLDPQTYGKDFAVVVEQVLQRLSATGAQLEVELEISATKAEGLGDDVVRTVSENAGTLRFEQSGFETDRRGAAAFPWLCSALYKG
;
A
#
# COMPACT_ATOMS: atom_id res chain seq x y z
N MET A 1 -70.36 4.10 63.98
CA MET A 1 -70.78 3.49 62.70
C MET A 1 -69.86 4.05 61.63
N ALA A 2 -68.70 3.43 61.45
CA ALA A 2 -68.45 2.22 60.64
C ALA A 2 -67.94 2.64 59.25
N GLN A 3 -66.62 2.51 59.10
CA GLN A 3 -65.88 2.41 57.84
C GLN A 3 -66.30 1.11 57.13
N ASP A 4 -66.28 1.07 55.78
CA ASP A 4 -65.54 0.10 54.96
C ASP A 4 -65.74 0.39 53.44
N PRO A 5 -65.02 -0.23 52.47
CA PRO A 5 -64.08 0.52 51.65
C PRO A 5 -64.22 0.21 50.15
N GLY A 6 -63.30 0.73 49.34
CA GLY A 6 -62.82 -0.02 48.19
C GLY A 6 -63.61 0.15 46.88
N ARG A 7 -63.08 1.02 46.02
CA ARG A 7 -62.78 0.58 44.65
C ARG A 7 -61.57 1.34 44.10
N ARG A 8 -60.39 0.74 44.31
CA ARG A 8 -59.19 1.03 43.53
C ARG A 8 -59.51 0.67 42.08
N THR A 9 -59.63 1.65 41.20
CA THR A 9 -59.35 1.44 39.78
C THR A 9 -57.85 1.56 39.62
N HIS A 10 -57.18 0.41 39.71
CA HIS A 10 -55.82 0.23 39.20
C HIS A 10 -55.91 0.45 37.70
N VAL A 11 -55.50 1.62 37.22
CA VAL A 11 -55.27 1.80 35.80
C VAL A 11 -53.93 1.13 35.55
N ASP A 12 -53.96 -0.05 34.93
CA ASP A 12 -52.78 -0.76 34.47
C ASP A 12 -52.00 0.16 33.53
N VAL A 13 -50.98 0.82 34.06
CA VAL A 13 -49.92 1.41 33.27
C VAL A 13 -49.14 0.24 32.70
N LEU A 14 -49.51 -0.18 31.48
CA LEU A 14 -48.67 -1.05 30.68
C LEU A 14 -47.27 -0.42 30.67
N PRO A 15 -46.21 -1.13 31.07
CA PRO A 15 -44.88 -0.62 30.84
C PRO A 15 -44.75 -0.47 29.33
N ARG A 16 -44.57 0.77 28.85
CA ARG A 16 -44.02 0.98 27.51
C ARG A 16 -42.71 0.22 27.51
N ARG A 17 -42.69 -0.98 26.89
CA ARG A 17 -41.46 -1.67 26.55
C ARG A 17 -40.60 -0.61 25.89
N ARG A 18 -39.52 -0.18 26.56
CA ARG A 18 -38.42 0.45 25.85
C ARG A 18 -38.07 -0.58 24.80
N ALA A 19 -38.37 -0.28 23.55
CA ALA A 19 -37.68 -0.92 22.45
C ALA A 19 -36.21 -0.66 22.76
N THR A 20 -35.50 -1.71 23.18
CA THR A 20 -34.05 -1.74 23.10
C THR A 20 -33.75 -1.28 21.69
N GLY A 21 -33.18 -0.08 21.57
CA GLY A 21 -32.68 0.40 20.29
C GLY A 21 -31.76 -0.69 19.79
N MET A 22 -32.20 -1.40 18.77
CA MET A 22 -31.29 -2.23 18.00
C MET A 22 -30.44 -1.21 17.28
N GLU A 23 -29.35 -0.81 17.93
CA GLU A 23 -28.27 -0.06 17.32
C GLU A 23 -27.79 -0.96 16.18
N VAL A 24 -28.28 -0.65 14.99
CA VAL A 24 -27.80 -1.27 13.76
C VAL A 24 -26.37 -0.80 13.65
N ALA A 25 -25.44 -1.62 14.14
CA ALA A 25 -24.03 -1.41 13.95
C ALA A 25 -23.81 -1.37 12.43
N GLY A 26 -23.67 -0.15 11.91
CA GLY A 26 -23.29 0.07 10.52
C GLY A 26 -21.94 -0.62 10.27
N PRO A 27 -21.62 -0.95 9.01
CA PRO A 27 -20.37 -1.61 8.69
C PRO A 27 -19.19 -0.81 9.26
N THR A 28 -18.43 -1.42 10.16
CA THR A 28 -17.23 -0.81 10.73
C THR A 28 -16.27 -0.46 9.59
N PRO A 29 -15.77 0.78 9.50
CA PRO A 29 -14.86 1.15 8.42
C PRO A 29 -13.67 0.19 8.38
N THR A 30 -13.45 -0.47 7.24
CA THR A 30 -12.31 -1.36 7.07
C THR A 30 -11.02 -0.55 7.14
N GLN A 31 -10.19 -0.86 8.13
CA GLN A 31 -8.89 -0.21 8.28
C GLN A 31 -7.99 -0.52 7.08
N LYS A 32 -7.29 0.49 6.55
CA LYS A 32 -6.31 0.31 5.48
C LYS A 32 -5.01 -0.18 6.09
N THR A 33 -4.58 -1.38 5.72
CA THR A 33 -3.45 -2.09 6.36
C THR A 33 -2.24 -2.28 5.46
N ARG A 34 -2.37 -2.03 4.14
CA ARG A 34 -1.27 -2.15 3.17
C ARG A 34 -1.31 -0.98 2.18
N PHE A 35 -0.15 -0.41 1.91
CA PHE A 35 0.09 0.51 0.80
C PHE A 35 0.90 -0.21 -0.28
N PHE A 36 0.55 0.02 -1.54
CA PHE A 36 1.32 -0.39 -2.71
C PHE A 36 1.28 0.75 -3.72
N GLY A 37 2.42 1.07 -4.30
CA GLY A 37 2.53 2.14 -5.28
C GLY A 37 3.76 1.94 -6.16
N VAL A 38 3.60 2.24 -7.44
CA VAL A 38 4.67 2.25 -8.43
C VAL A 38 4.65 3.63 -9.08
N ARG A 39 5.83 4.20 -9.30
CA ARG A 39 5.98 5.47 -10.00
C ARG A 39 7.18 5.40 -10.95
N THR A 40 6.94 5.64 -12.22
CA THR A 40 8.01 5.90 -13.20
C THR A 40 8.58 7.30 -12.95
N LEU A 41 9.90 7.41 -12.89
CA LEU A 41 10.60 8.67 -12.66
C LEU A 41 11.09 9.27 -13.99
N ASP A 42 11.18 10.60 -14.05
CA ASP A 42 11.74 11.29 -15.20
C ASP A 42 13.27 11.05 -15.28
N PRO A 43 13.82 10.56 -16.40
CA PRO A 43 15.26 10.30 -16.55
C PRO A 43 16.17 11.52 -16.43
N GLN A 44 15.64 12.74 -16.54
CA GLN A 44 16.40 13.98 -16.38
C GLN A 44 16.35 14.51 -14.93
N THR A 45 15.36 14.09 -14.14
CA THR A 45 15.15 14.58 -12.76
C THR A 45 14.99 13.48 -11.72
N TYR A 46 15.29 12.22 -12.05
CA TYR A 46 15.04 11.05 -11.18
C TYR A 46 15.58 11.19 -9.76
N GLY A 47 16.74 11.83 -9.58
CA GLY A 47 17.30 12.07 -8.25
C GLY A 47 16.42 13.00 -7.39
N LYS A 48 15.88 14.07 -7.98
CA LYS A 48 14.95 14.99 -7.31
C LYS A 48 13.62 14.32 -7.05
N ASP A 49 13.08 13.62 -8.04
CA ASP A 49 11.80 12.94 -7.92
C ASP A 49 11.84 11.84 -6.84
N PHE A 50 12.94 11.08 -6.78
CA PHE A 50 13.13 10.06 -5.77
C PHE A 50 13.25 10.67 -4.37
N ALA A 51 13.94 11.81 -4.21
CA ALA A 51 13.99 12.53 -2.94
C ALA A 51 12.57 12.92 -2.45
N VAL A 52 11.71 13.39 -3.35
CA VAL A 52 10.31 13.69 -3.01
C VAL A 52 9.55 12.43 -2.58
N VAL A 53 9.76 11.28 -3.25
CA VAL A 53 9.16 10.00 -2.84
C VAL A 53 9.63 9.59 -1.44
N VAL A 54 10.92 9.74 -1.16
CA VAL A 54 11.49 9.47 0.17
C VAL A 54 10.79 10.32 1.23
N GLU A 55 10.72 11.64 1.04
CA GLU A 55 10.16 12.56 2.03
C GLU A 55 8.65 12.41 2.22
N GLN A 56 7.90 12.25 1.13
CA GLN A 56 6.44 12.30 1.18
C GLN A 56 5.80 10.94 1.40
N VAL A 57 6.46 9.86 1.02
CA VAL A 57 5.88 8.50 1.09
C VAL A 57 6.66 7.65 2.08
N LEU A 58 7.95 7.40 1.82
CA LEU A 58 8.70 6.41 2.59
C LEU A 58 8.90 6.84 4.04
N GLN A 59 9.26 8.10 4.28
CA GLN A 59 9.40 8.64 5.65
C GLN A 59 8.07 8.61 6.40
N ARG A 60 6.95 8.93 5.75
CA ARG A 60 5.63 8.89 6.39
C ARG A 60 5.23 7.48 6.77
N LEU A 61 5.44 6.51 5.89
CA LEU A 61 5.14 5.10 6.17
C LEU A 61 6.08 4.52 7.24
N SER A 62 7.37 4.86 7.19
CA SER A 62 8.35 4.44 8.20
C SER A 62 7.98 4.96 9.60
N ALA A 63 7.52 6.23 9.69
CA ALA A 63 7.10 6.84 10.95
C ALA A 63 5.88 6.16 11.61
N THR A 64 5.09 5.37 10.87
CA THR A 64 3.97 4.61 11.46
C THR A 64 4.40 3.28 12.08
N GLY A 65 5.69 2.90 11.95
CA GLY A 65 6.17 1.57 12.34
C GLY A 65 5.70 0.45 11.39
N ALA A 66 5.28 0.79 10.16
CA ALA A 66 4.92 -0.21 9.17
C ALA A 66 6.16 -1.01 8.73
N GLN A 67 5.98 -2.31 8.46
CA GLN A 67 6.99 -3.08 7.76
C GLN A 67 7.09 -2.55 6.33
N LEU A 68 8.25 -1.99 5.99
CA LEU A 68 8.49 -1.33 4.72
C LEU A 68 9.47 -2.15 3.87
N GLU A 69 9.05 -2.45 2.66
CA GLU A 69 9.85 -3.08 1.61
C GLU A 69 9.87 -2.11 0.42
N VAL A 70 11.07 -1.84 -0.11
CA VAL A 70 11.29 -0.89 -1.21
C VAL A 70 12.15 -1.56 -2.27
N GLU A 71 11.59 -1.70 -3.46
CA GLU A 71 12.27 -2.25 -4.63
C GLU A 71 12.55 -1.12 -5.63
N LEU A 72 13.75 -1.12 -6.22
CA LEU A 72 14.14 -0.20 -7.28
C LEU A 72 14.48 -0.99 -8.55
N GLU A 73 13.72 -0.76 -9.61
CA GLU A 73 13.98 -1.31 -10.94
C GLU A 73 14.64 -0.24 -11.83
N ILE A 74 15.71 -0.62 -12.54
CA ILE A 74 16.43 0.26 -13.46
C ILE A 74 16.51 -0.40 -14.83
N SER A 75 15.96 0.27 -15.84
CA SER A 75 16.02 -0.18 -17.24
C SER A 75 16.60 0.93 -18.12
N ALA A 76 17.58 0.57 -18.94
CA ALA A 76 18.23 1.48 -19.87
C ALA A 76 18.51 0.76 -21.19
N THR A 77 18.07 1.36 -22.30
CA THR A 77 18.29 0.83 -23.64
C THR A 77 19.05 1.85 -24.49
N LYS A 78 20.06 1.38 -25.22
CA LYS A 78 20.81 2.20 -26.17
C LYS A 78 20.96 1.42 -27.47
N ALA A 79 20.44 1.96 -28.57
CA ALA A 79 20.33 1.24 -29.84
C ALA A 79 21.70 0.85 -30.40
N GLU A 80 22.67 1.74 -30.30
CA GLU A 80 24.06 1.57 -30.71
C GLU A 80 24.91 0.77 -29.72
N GLY A 81 24.35 0.38 -28.57
CA GLY A 81 25.05 -0.32 -27.51
C GLY A 81 25.72 0.61 -26.49
N LEU A 82 25.95 0.05 -25.30
CA LEU A 82 26.72 0.68 -24.23
C LEU A 82 28.21 0.39 -24.44
N GLY A 83 29.07 1.35 -24.12
CA GLY A 83 30.52 1.15 -24.19
C GLY A 83 31.02 0.22 -23.09
N ASP A 84 32.12 -0.49 -23.36
CA ASP A 84 32.72 -1.45 -22.44
C ASP A 84 33.07 -0.83 -21.07
N ASP A 85 33.48 0.44 -21.08
CA ASP A 85 33.75 1.22 -19.88
C ASP A 85 32.50 1.39 -19.01
N VAL A 86 31.37 1.76 -19.62
CA VAL A 86 30.08 1.89 -18.94
C VAL A 86 29.61 0.55 -18.42
N VAL A 87 29.67 -0.50 -19.24
CA VAL A 87 29.27 -1.87 -18.86
C VAL A 87 30.06 -2.35 -17.64
N ARG A 88 31.38 -2.17 -17.65
CA ARG A 88 32.25 -2.53 -16.52
C ARG A 88 31.86 -1.74 -15.26
N THR A 89 31.81 -0.42 -15.34
CA THR A 89 31.52 0.43 -14.18
C THR A 89 30.14 0.15 -13.57
N VAL A 90 29.11 -0.02 -14.39
CA VAL A 90 27.76 -0.33 -13.89
C VAL A 90 27.71 -1.72 -13.26
N SER A 91 28.41 -2.71 -13.84
CA SER A 91 28.48 -4.07 -13.27
C SER A 91 29.18 -4.07 -11.90
N GLU A 92 30.29 -3.35 -11.77
CA GLU A 92 31.03 -3.19 -10.50
C GLU A 92 30.19 -2.47 -9.44
N ASN A 93 29.47 -1.41 -9.84
CA ASN A 93 28.56 -0.69 -8.95
C ASN A 93 27.39 -1.58 -8.50
N ALA A 94 26.78 -2.34 -9.40
CA ALA A 94 25.69 -3.26 -9.06
C ALA A 94 26.15 -4.31 -8.03
N GLY A 95 27.35 -4.86 -8.20
CA GLY A 95 27.96 -5.76 -7.22
C GLY A 95 28.24 -5.08 -5.87
N THR A 96 28.77 -3.85 -5.89
CA THR A 96 29.09 -3.06 -4.68
C THR A 96 27.83 -2.70 -3.90
N LEU A 97 26.77 -2.30 -4.61
CA LEU A 97 25.47 -1.94 -4.06
C LEU A 97 24.58 -3.16 -3.79
N ARG A 98 25.08 -4.37 -4.06
CA ARG A 98 24.43 -5.67 -3.78
C ARG A 98 23.04 -5.77 -4.42
N PHE A 99 22.95 -5.38 -5.68
CA PHE A 99 21.75 -5.66 -6.47
C PHE A 99 21.45 -7.16 -6.42
N GLU A 100 20.23 -7.53 -6.06
CA GLU A 100 19.81 -8.93 -6.03
C GLU A 100 19.83 -9.54 -7.43
N GLN A 101 19.44 -8.75 -8.43
CA GLN A 101 19.43 -9.10 -9.84
C GLN A 101 19.98 -7.92 -10.65
N SER A 102 20.98 -8.17 -11.50
CA SER A 102 21.54 -7.19 -12.44
C SER A 102 22.24 -7.89 -13.60
N GLY A 103 22.31 -7.25 -14.76
CA GLY A 103 22.98 -7.79 -15.94
C GLY A 103 22.70 -6.97 -17.20
N PHE A 104 23.49 -7.24 -18.25
CA PHE A 104 23.30 -6.68 -19.58
C PHE A 104 22.84 -7.79 -20.53
N GLU A 105 21.85 -7.49 -21.38
CA GLU A 105 21.36 -8.43 -22.38
C GLU A 105 22.30 -8.44 -23.60
N THR A 106 22.75 -9.61 -24.02
CA THR A 106 23.59 -9.79 -25.21
C THR A 106 22.77 -10.11 -26.47
N ASP A 107 21.53 -10.58 -26.33
CA ASP A 107 20.60 -10.86 -27.43
C ASP A 107 19.33 -10.03 -27.27
N ARG A 108 19.03 -9.16 -28.26
CA ARG A 108 17.83 -8.31 -28.30
C ARG A 108 16.49 -9.09 -28.35
N ARG A 109 16.50 -10.43 -28.26
CA ARG A 109 15.29 -11.26 -28.07
C ARG A 109 15.01 -11.64 -26.61
N GLY A 110 15.65 -10.94 -25.68
CA GLY A 110 15.55 -11.16 -24.24
C GLY A 110 14.60 -10.26 -23.45
N ALA A 111 13.60 -9.60 -24.05
CA ALA A 111 12.60 -8.81 -23.29
C ALA A 111 11.80 -9.62 -22.24
N ALA A 112 12.04 -10.94 -22.14
CA ALA A 112 11.52 -11.84 -21.12
C ALA A 112 12.49 -12.07 -19.93
N ALA A 113 13.65 -11.41 -19.87
CA ALA A 113 14.67 -11.65 -18.86
C ALA A 113 14.34 -11.10 -17.46
N PHE A 114 13.30 -10.28 -17.32
CA PHE A 114 12.80 -9.83 -16.02
C PHE A 114 11.28 -10.10 -15.92
N PRO A 115 10.86 -11.24 -15.35
CA PRO A 115 9.46 -11.69 -15.26
C PRO A 115 8.48 -10.75 -14.52
N TRP A 116 8.96 -9.64 -13.96
CA TRP A 116 8.26 -8.79 -13.00
C TRP A 116 7.49 -7.64 -13.67
N LEU A 117 7.77 -7.35 -14.95
CA LEU A 117 7.01 -6.40 -15.78
C LEU A 117 5.52 -6.72 -15.92
N CYS A 118 5.08 -7.97 -15.65
CA CYS A 118 3.67 -8.38 -15.77
C CYS A 118 2.87 -8.42 -14.46
N SER A 119 3.47 -8.24 -13.28
CA SER A 119 2.73 -8.47 -12.01
C SER A 119 1.87 -7.27 -11.56
N ALA A 120 2.13 -6.07 -12.07
CA ALA A 120 1.39 -4.86 -11.70
C ALA A 120 -0.06 -4.80 -12.26
N LEU A 121 -0.50 -5.80 -13.05
CA LEU A 121 -1.86 -5.86 -13.62
C LEU A 121 -2.75 -6.99 -13.08
N TYR A 122 -2.30 -7.85 -12.16
CA TYR A 122 -3.17 -8.94 -11.65
C TYR A 122 -2.86 -9.29 -10.19
N LYS A 123 -3.47 -8.56 -9.24
CA LYS A 123 -4.15 -9.08 -8.04
C LYS A 123 -4.48 -7.93 -7.08
N GLY A 124 -5.65 -7.35 -7.30
CA GLY A 124 -6.40 -6.51 -6.38
C GLY A 124 -7.86 -6.56 -6.80
#